data_AF-A0A421CKU7-F1
#
_entry.id   AF-A0A421CKU7-F1
#
_cell.length_a   1.000
_cell.length_b   1.000
_cell.length_c   1.000
_cell.angle_alpha   90.00
_cell.angle_beta   90.00
_cell.angle_gamma   90.00
#
_symmetry.space_group_name_H-M   'P 1'
#
loop_
_entity.id
_entity.type
_entity.pdbx_description
1 polymer ?
#
loop_
_entity_poly.entity_id
_entity_poly.type
_entity_poly.pdbx_seq_one_letter_code
_entity_poly.pdbx_strand_id
1 'polypeptide(L)'
;LYSFSENVAKDIVNNMMDGIMKIDEINDMAISAIGELGNMVSGSIGTNLEKYGYNIIVTPPSVFTGKIVKVNSKGVIIEFPVYVSGDNEMDLYFIYREIYKNS
;
A
#
# COMPACT_ATOMS: atom_id res chain seq x y z
N LEU A 1 0.57 -1.94 -5.30
CA LEU A 1 -0.21 -2.82 -4.41
C LEU A 1 0.69 -3.17 -3.25
N TYR A 2 0.16 -3.21 -2.04
CA TYR A 2 0.89 -3.74 -0.91
C TYR A 2 0.05 -4.80 -0.19
N SER A 3 0.69 -5.80 0.38
CA SER A 3 0.04 -6.85 1.16
C SER A 3 0.86 -7.25 2.37
N PHE A 4 0.15 -7.69 3.40
CA PHE A 4 0.70 -8.15 4.66
C PHE A 4 -0.37 -8.95 5.42
N SER A 5 0.05 -9.65 6.47
CA SER A 5 -0.86 -10.40 7.33
C SER A 5 -1.73 -9.48 8.21
N GLU A 6 -2.83 -10.01 8.75
CA GLU A 6 -3.67 -9.25 9.68
C GLU A 6 -2.92 -8.82 10.95
N ASN A 7 -1.98 -9.63 11.44
CA ASN A 7 -1.17 -9.28 12.61
C ASN A 7 -0.25 -8.09 12.31
N VAL A 8 0.43 -8.13 11.16
CA VAL A 8 1.27 -7.01 10.69
C VAL A 8 0.42 -5.75 10.49
N ALA A 9 -0.80 -5.89 9.95
CA ALA A 9 -1.72 -4.78 9.81
C ALA A 9 -2.05 -4.12 11.17
N LYS A 10 -2.34 -4.92 12.21
CA LYS A 10 -2.58 -4.41 13.57
C LYS A 10 -1.36 -3.71 14.13
N ASP A 11 -0.16 -4.28 13.96
CA ASP A 11 1.07 -3.66 14.44
C ASP A 11 1.32 -2.32 13.77
N ILE A 12 1.18 -2.24 12.44
CA ILE A 12 1.30 -1.00 11.68
C ILE A 12 0.32 0.05 12.21
N VAL A 13 -0.96 -0.30 12.35
CA VAL A 13 -1.99 0.64 12.81
C VAL A 13 -1.74 1.09 14.24
N ASN A 14 -1.37 0.18 15.15
CA ASN A 14 -1.05 0.54 16.54
C ASN A 14 0.14 1.51 16.61
N ASN A 15 1.16 1.33 15.77
CA ASN A 15 2.26 2.29 15.64
C ASN A 15 1.80 3.64 15.08
N MET A 16 0.94 3.64 14.05
CA MET A 16 0.40 4.88 13.48
C MET A 16 -0.47 5.66 14.48
N MET A 17 -1.13 4.98 15.41
CA MET A 17 -1.97 5.59 16.44
C MET A 17 -1.19 6.03 17.69
N ASP A 18 0.14 5.81 17.73
CA ASP A 18 1.05 6.21 18.82
C ASP A 18 0.52 5.88 20.23
N GLY A 19 -0.08 4.69 20.38
CA GLY A 19 -0.61 4.21 21.66
C GLY A 19 -1.86 4.94 22.18
N ILE A 20 -2.48 5.83 21.41
CA ILE A 20 -3.73 6.52 21.79
C ILE A 20 -4.87 5.51 21.98
N MET A 21 -4.89 4.46 21.16
CA MET A 21 -5.87 3.38 21.22
C MET A 21 -5.23 2.08 20.75
N LYS A 22 -5.49 0.99 21.49
CA LYS A 22 -5.11 -0.35 21.03
C LYS A 22 -6.14 -0.87 20.03
N ILE A 23 -5.65 -1.26 18.85
CA ILE A 23 -6.43 -1.90 17.80
C ILE A 23 -6.20 -3.41 17.88
N ASP A 24 -7.23 -4.13 18.31
CA ASP A 24 -7.23 -5.59 18.42
C ASP A 24 -7.89 -6.28 17.22
N GLU A 25 -8.62 -5.53 16.38
CA GLU A 25 -9.35 -6.01 15.20
C GLU A 25 -9.21 -5.02 14.04
N ILE A 26 -9.25 -5.51 12.80
CA ILE A 26 -9.27 -4.66 11.61
C ILE A 26 -10.69 -4.11 11.40
N ASN A 27 -11.00 -3.03 12.11
CA ASN A 27 -12.23 -2.26 11.99
C ASN A 27 -12.09 -1.10 10.98
N ASP A 28 -13.12 -0.28 10.81
CA ASP A 28 -13.12 0.84 9.85
C ASP A 28 -12.01 1.86 10.11
N MET A 29 -11.63 2.06 11.38
CA MET A 29 -10.51 2.95 11.74
C MET A 29 -9.18 2.34 11.30
N ALA A 30 -8.97 1.05 11.52
CA ALA A 30 -7.79 0.34 11.04
C ALA A 30 -7.68 0.37 9.51
N ILE A 31 -8.81 0.16 8.81
CA ILE A 31 -8.88 0.27 7.34
C ILE A 31 -8.52 1.69 6.88
N SER A 32 -9.01 2.71 7.58
CA SER A 32 -8.70 4.11 7.26
C SER A 32 -7.22 4.43 7.46
N ALA A 33 -6.62 3.98 8.56
CA ALA A 33 -5.19 4.17 8.84
C ALA A 33 -4.31 3.45 7.81
N ILE A 34 -4.65 2.22 7.42
CA ILE A 34 -3.96 1.49 6.34
C ILE A 34 -4.09 2.23 5.01
N GLY A 35 -5.28 2.76 4.71
CA GLY A 35 -5.51 3.61 3.55
C GLY A 35 -4.58 4.82 3.54
N GLU A 36 -4.46 5.52 4.67
CA GLU A 36 -3.59 6.69 4.80
C GLU A 36 -2.11 6.34 4.60
N LEU A 37 -1.64 5.20 5.12
CA LEU A 37 -0.31 4.67 4.79
C LEU A 37 -0.13 4.51 3.27
N GLY A 38 -1.13 3.93 2.59
CA GLY A 38 -1.12 3.78 1.14
C GLY A 38 -1.06 5.11 0.38
N ASN A 39 -1.80 6.12 0.84
CA ASN A 39 -1.75 7.47 0.28
C ASN A 39 -0.38 8.12 0.46
N MET A 40 0.22 8.02 1.65
CA MET A 40 1.55 8.57 1.92
C MET A 40 2.63 7.91 1.05
N VAL A 41 2.62 6.58 0.94
CA VAL A 41 3.58 5.84 0.11
C VAL A 41 3.41 6.19 -1.37
N SER A 42 2.19 6.14 -1.89
CA SER A 42 1.91 6.46 -3.30
C SER A 42 2.17 7.92 -3.66
N GLY A 43 1.86 8.85 -2.75
CA GLY A 43 2.18 10.27 -2.89
C GLY A 43 3.67 10.53 -2.97
N SER A 44 4.47 9.93 -2.08
CA SER A 44 5.93 10.03 -2.11
C SER A 44 6.53 9.47 -3.40
N ILE A 45 6.01 8.33 -3.87
CA ILE A 45 6.41 7.75 -5.16
C ILE A 45 6.06 8.70 -6.31
N GLY A 46 4.83 9.24 -6.33
CA GLY A 46 4.37 10.20 -7.32
C GLY A 46 5.28 11.43 -7.41
N THR A 47 5.51 12.12 -6.29
CA THR A 47 6.39 13.30 -6.22
C THR A 47 7.82 13.00 -6.67
N ASN A 48 8.36 11.81 -6.38
CA ASN A 48 9.70 11.46 -6.83
C ASN A 48 9.75 11.13 -8.32
N LEU A 49 8.72 10.50 -8.88
CA LEU A 49 8.66 10.16 -10.31
C LEU A 49 8.35 11.37 -11.20
N GLU A 50 7.66 12.38 -10.66
CA GLU A 50 7.47 13.68 -11.33
C GLU A 50 8.81 14.35 -11.69
N LYS A 51 9.85 14.18 -10.85
CA LYS A 51 11.20 14.69 -11.12
C LYS A 51 11.84 14.09 -12.38
N TYR A 52 11.36 12.93 -12.82
CA TYR A 52 11.80 12.25 -14.04
C TYR A 52 10.82 12.45 -15.21
N GLY A 53 9.83 13.34 -15.08
CA GLY A 53 8.86 13.66 -16.12
C GLY A 53 7.64 12.72 -16.17
N TYR A 54 7.50 11.81 -15.21
CA TYR A 54 6.31 10.96 -15.09
C TYR A 54 5.26 11.65 -14.23
N ASN A 55 4.19 12.14 -14.86
CA ASN A 55 3.04 12.68 -14.14
C ASN A 55 2.18 11.54 -13.60
N ILE A 56 2.11 11.41 -12.27
CA ILE A 56 1.38 10.35 -11.58
C ILE A 56 0.22 10.97 -10.81
N ILE A 57 -1.00 10.53 -11.12
CA ILE A 57 -2.20 10.90 -10.37
C ILE A 57 -2.46 9.81 -9.34
N VAL A 58 -2.43 10.17 -8.07
CA VAL A 58 -2.78 9.26 -6.96
C VAL A 58 -4.29 9.21 -6.83
N THR A 59 -4.85 8.00 -6.84
CA THR A 59 -6.27 7.74 -6.55
C THR A 59 -6.45 7.30 -5.11
N PRO A 60 -7.64 7.51 -4.50
CA PRO A 60 -7.93 6.97 -3.18
C PRO A 60 -7.61 5.47 -3.08
N PRO A 61 -7.11 4.99 -1.93
CA PRO A 61 -6.68 3.62 -1.76
C PRO A 61 -7.91 2.72 -1.64
N SER A 62 -7.78 1.48 -2.07
CA SER A 62 -8.78 0.43 -1.82
C SER A 62 -8.14 -0.67 -0.99
N VAL A 63 -8.74 -0.95 0.16
CA VAL A 63 -8.27 -1.98 1.09
C VAL A 63 -9.16 -3.20 0.94
N PHE A 64 -8.55 -4.36 0.75
CA PHE A 64 -9.24 -5.65 0.65
C PHE A 64 -8.79 -6.55 1.79
N THR A 65 -9.74 -7.13 2.52
CA THR A 65 -9.47 -8.07 3.61
C THR A 65 -10.18 -9.40 3.32
N GLY A 66 -9.59 -10.50 3.79
CA GLY A 66 -10.19 -11.82 3.63
C GLY A 66 -9.18 -12.93 3.84
N LYS A 67 -9.69 -14.15 4.06
CA LYS A 67 -8.84 -15.35 4.22
C LYS A 67 -8.02 -15.68 2.98
N ILE A 68 -8.57 -15.36 1.80
CA ILE A 68 -7.91 -15.54 0.51
C ILE A 68 -8.22 -14.30 -0.32
N VAL A 69 -7.19 -13.53 -0.66
CA VAL A 69 -7.29 -12.38 -1.56
C VAL A 69 -6.57 -12.74 -2.86
N LYS A 70 -7.27 -12.63 -3.99
CA LYS A 70 -6.69 -12.85 -5.32
C LYS A 70 -6.79 -11.56 -6.11
N VAL A 71 -5.65 -11.04 -6.56
CA VAL A 71 -5.57 -9.82 -7.37
C VAL A 71 -5.06 -10.19 -8.75
N ASN A 72 -5.77 -9.75 -9.79
CA ASN A 72 -5.32 -9.83 -11.17
C ASN A 72 -5.00 -8.43 -11.67
N SER A 73 -3.83 -8.26 -12.29
CA SER A 73 -3.40 -6.98 -12.86
C SER A 73 -2.89 -7.12 -14.27
N LYS A 74 -2.96 -6.03 -15.05
CA LYS A 74 -2.40 -5.95 -16.40
C LYS A 74 -1.16 -5.07 -16.38
N GLY A 75 -0.04 -5.60 -16.84
CA GLY A 75 1.24 -4.89 -16.89
C GLY A 75 2.38 -5.75 -16.38
N VAL A 76 3.56 -5.15 -16.31
CA VAL A 76 4.74 -5.75 -15.69
C VAL A 76 4.65 -5.52 -14.18
N ILE A 77 4.89 -6.58 -13.42
CA ILE A 77 4.88 -6.57 -11.96
C ILE A 77 6.32 -6.65 -11.47
N ILE A 78 6.69 -5.71 -10.60
CA ILE A 78 7.96 -5.70 -9.89
C ILE A 78 7.64 -5.80 -8.41
N GLU A 79 8.21 -6.79 -7.73
CA GLU A 79 8.02 -7.03 -6.31
C GLU A 79 9.27 -6.57 -5.54
N PHE A 80 9.03 -5.89 -4.42
CA PHE A 80 10.05 -5.45 -3.49
C PHE A 80 9.74 -6.04 -2.11
N PRO A 81 10.69 -6.77 -1.49
CA PRO A 81 10.55 -7.14 -0.09
C PRO A 81 10.74 -5.90 0.78
N VAL A 82 9.77 -5.60 1.64
CA VAL A 82 9.83 -4.46 2.56
C VAL A 82 9.59 -4.94 3.98
N TYR A 83 10.36 -4.41 4.91
CA TYR A 83 10.15 -4.64 6.35
C TYR A 83 9.54 -3.38 6.97
N VAL A 84 8.50 -3.53 7.78
CA VAL A 84 7.76 -2.43 8.39
C VAL A 84 7.54 -2.71 9.87
N SER A 85 8.03 -1.85 10.76
CA SER A 85 7.95 -2.02 12.23
C SER A 85 8.66 -3.28 12.72
N GLY A 86 10.00 -3.24 12.75
CA GLY A 86 10.83 -4.38 13.14
C GLY A 86 10.99 -5.37 11.98
N ASP A 87 10.80 -6.66 12.26
CA ASP A 87 10.99 -7.77 11.30
C ASP A 87 9.69 -8.14 10.54
N ASN A 88 8.67 -7.30 10.64
CA ASN A 88 7.37 -7.52 10.03
C ASN A 88 7.44 -7.32 8.51
N GLU A 89 7.22 -8.39 7.75
CA GLU A 89 7.29 -8.39 6.29
C GLU A 89 6.03 -7.80 5.63
N MET A 90 6.26 -7.05 4.58
CA MET A 90 5.27 -6.46 3.69
C MET A 90 5.74 -6.64 2.25
N ASP A 91 4.85 -7.17 1.42
CA ASP A 91 5.11 -7.23 -0.02
C ASP A 91 4.69 -5.90 -0.63
N LEU A 92 5.59 -5.29 -1.40
CA LEU A 92 5.28 -4.12 -2.20
C LEU A 92 5.41 -4.45 -3.69
N TYR A 93 4.28 -4.44 -4.38
CA TYR A 93 4.20 -4.65 -5.82
C TYR A 93 4.03 -3.31 -6.54
N PHE A 94 4.98 -2.99 -7.41
CA PHE A 94 4.85 -1.94 -8.41
C PHE A 94 4.38 -2.55 -9.72
N ILE A 95 3.22 -2.09 -10.21
CA ILE A 95 2.62 -2.62 -11.44
C ILE A 95 2.60 -1.47 -12.44
N TYR A 96 3.34 -1.62 -13.54
CA TYR A 96 3.38 -0.61 -14.60
C TYR A 96 2.89 -1.18 -15.92
N ARG A 97 2.19 -0.34 -16.68
CA ARG A 97 1.75 -0.66 -18.03
C ARG A 97 2.05 0.51 -18.94
N GLU A 98 2.89 0.29 -19.94
CA GLU A 98 3.03 1.25 -21.03
C GLU A 98 1.74 1.29 -21.85
N ILE A 99 1.21 2.51 -22.03
CA ILE A 99 0.09 2.76 -22.93
C ILE A 99 0.69 3.39 -24.17
N TYR A 100 0.99 2.57 -25.17
CA TYR A 100 1.32 3.09 -26.49
C TYR A 100 0.09 3.82 -27.03
N LYS A 101 0.19 5.14 -27.19
CA LYS A 101 -0.72 5.86 -28.08
C LYS A 101 -0.34 5.43 -29.48
N ASN A 102 -1.20 4.68 -30.16
CA ASN A 102 -1.08 4.51 -31.61
C ASN A 102 -1.02 5.91 -32.21
N SER A 103 0.11 6.22 -32.82
CA SER A 103 0.34 7.43 -33.63
C SER A 103 -0.57 7.46 -34.85
#